data_AF-A0A374BSV2-F1
#
_entry.id   AF-A0A374BSV2-F1
#
_cell.length_a   1.000
_cell.length_b   1.000
_cell.length_c   1.000
_cell.angle_alpha   90.00
_cell.angle_beta   90.00
_cell.angle_gamma   90.00
#
_symmetry.space_group_name_H-M   'P 1'
#
loop_
_entity.id
_entity.type
_entity.pdbx_description
1 polymer ?
#
loop_
_entity_poly.entity_id
_entity_poly.type
_entity_poly.pdbx_seq_one_letter_code
_entity_poly.pdbx_strand_id
1 'polypeptide(L)'
;MKYLKYFLLIILQFAIVELVIWVHTNGIWHIEELAPSDAISLWGTVTTIVFLVFSVLALWNIDQKIQELNEIKRSIGEKFNNIETTNREVMLEADKAQREIVKEAEEQIKRILDKSTYRQNFYDTLTRIANIPDFGRQVQEYTHFLRTSGDVEGVNYAYVYICRGDAYLMLSRADKALSDYETAAKLDTKTVAPFFALGHYYVTLLPLHLETSLNELV
;
A
#
# COMPACT_ATOMS: atom_id res chain seq x y z
N MET A 1 30.59 43.55 13.22
CA MET A 1 29.71 44.71 13.51
C MET A 1 29.66 45.08 15.00
N LYS A 2 29.40 44.16 15.94
CA LYS A 2 29.30 44.49 17.40
C LYS A 2 30.58 45.08 18.00
N TYR A 3 31.75 44.50 17.72
CA TYR A 3 33.04 44.96 18.27
C TYR A 3 33.60 46.21 17.60
N LEU A 4 33.09 46.58 16.42
CA LEU A 4 33.53 47.77 15.69
C LEU A 4 33.21 49.06 16.48
N LYS A 5 32.07 49.09 17.19
CA LYS A 5 31.69 50.23 18.04
C LYS A 5 32.62 50.40 19.24
N TYR A 6 32.99 49.30 19.90
CA TYR A 6 33.92 49.31 21.03
C TYR A 6 35.34 49.67 20.60
N PHE A 7 35.77 49.15 19.44
CA PHE A 7 37.05 49.50 18.83
C PHE A 7 37.13 50.99 18.44
N LEU A 8 36.07 51.54 17.84
CA LEU A 8 35.98 52.97 17.52
C LEU A 8 35.99 53.87 18.77
N LEU A 9 35.32 53.47 19.85
CA LEU A 9 35.33 54.20 21.13
C LEU A 9 36.74 54.25 21.75
N ILE A 10 37.52 53.18 21.62
CA ILE A 10 38.89 53.13 22.14
C ILE A 10 39.84 53.94 21.25
N ILE A 11 39.71 53.89 19.92
CA ILE A 11 40.45 54.79 19.01
C ILE A 11 40.15 56.25 19.34
N LEU A 12 38.89 56.57 19.62
CA LEU A 12 38.50 57.91 20.06
C LEU A 12 39.17 58.29 21.38
N GLN A 13 39.27 57.35 22.33
CA GLN A 13 39.95 57.57 23.61
C GLN A 13 41.46 57.79 23.45
N PHE A 14 42.12 57.05 22.54
CA PHE A 14 43.51 57.29 22.15
C PHE A 14 43.70 58.66 21.51
N ALA A 15 42.80 59.06 20.61
CA ALA A 15 42.84 60.37 19.97
C ALA A 15 42.68 61.52 20.98
N ILE A 16 41.86 61.34 22.03
CA ILE A 16 41.70 62.32 23.10
C ILE A 16 42.98 62.40 23.96
N VAL A 17 43.61 61.26 24.29
CA VAL A 17 44.86 61.24 25.07
C VAL A 17 46.00 61.89 24.29
N GLU A 18 46.15 61.60 22.99
CA GLU A 18 47.15 62.28 22.15
C GLU A 18 46.87 63.78 22.04
N LEU A 19 45.61 64.19 21.90
CA LEU A 19 45.22 65.60 21.89
C LEU A 19 45.63 66.30 23.19
N VAL A 20 45.40 65.69 24.35
CA VAL A 20 45.77 66.27 25.65
C VAL A 20 47.29 66.38 25.81
N ILE A 21 48.05 65.36 25.40
CA ILE A 21 49.52 65.40 25.42
C ILE A 21 50.04 66.49 24.45
N TRP A 22 49.44 66.61 23.27
CA TRP A 22 49.78 67.65 22.28
C TRP A 22 49.46 69.06 22.80
N VAL A 23 48.32 69.26 23.48
CA VAL A 23 47.96 70.54 24.12
C VAL A 23 48.93 70.90 25.27
N HIS A 24 49.36 69.90 26.05
CA HIS A 24 50.33 70.11 27.13
C HIS A 24 51.72 70.48 26.59
N THR A 25 52.23 69.75 25.60
CA THR A 25 53.54 69.99 24.98
C THR A 25 53.65 71.32 24.23
N ASN A 26 52.54 71.85 23.70
CA ASN A 26 52.49 73.19 23.10
C ASN A 26 52.25 74.33 24.11
N GLY A 27 52.30 74.04 25.43
CA GLY A 27 52.35 75.05 26.48
C GLY A 27 51.03 75.75 26.79
N ILE A 28 49.89 75.17 26.41
CA ILE A 28 48.57 75.81 26.57
C ILE A 28 48.03 75.65 28.02
N TRP A 29 48.51 74.65 28.78
CA TRP A 29 48.09 74.36 30.17
C TRP A 29 49.30 74.13 31.09
N HIS A 30 49.35 74.81 32.24
CA HIS A 30 50.41 74.64 33.25
C HIS A 30 49.98 73.62 34.33
N ILE A 31 50.43 72.37 34.17
CA ILE A 31 50.33 71.28 35.15
C ILE A 31 51.78 70.83 35.44
N GLU A 32 52.07 70.31 36.63
CA GLU A 32 53.41 69.81 37.03
C GLU A 32 54.06 68.90 35.96
N GLU A 33 55.36 69.06 35.73
CA GLU A 33 56.13 68.39 34.67
C GLU A 33 55.99 66.86 34.73
N LEU A 34 55.24 66.26 33.79
CA LEU A 34 55.37 64.84 33.52
C LEU A 34 56.67 64.59 32.76
N ALA A 35 57.56 63.75 33.31
CA ALA A 35 58.72 63.29 32.59
C ALA A 35 58.28 62.47 31.35
N PRO A 36 58.95 62.61 30.20
CA PRO A 36 58.61 61.83 28.99
C PRO A 36 58.58 60.30 29.21
N SER A 37 59.37 59.80 30.17
CA SER A 37 59.39 58.39 30.58
C SER A 37 58.07 57.92 31.17
N ASP A 38 57.41 58.77 31.95
CA ASP A 38 56.19 58.42 32.69
C ASP A 38 55.01 58.30 31.72
N ALA A 39 54.94 59.19 30.73
CA ALA A 39 53.96 59.13 29.65
C ALA A 39 54.09 57.86 28.79
N ILE A 40 55.32 57.43 28.46
CA ILE A 40 55.57 56.19 27.70
C ILE A 40 55.13 54.96 28.51
N SER A 41 55.42 54.93 29.80
CA SER A 41 55.01 53.84 30.69
C SER A 41 53.49 53.73 30.82
N LEU A 42 52.79 54.86 30.94
CA LEU A 42 51.34 54.93 30.97
C LEU A 42 50.74 54.45 29.64
N TRP A 43 51.33 54.83 28.51
CA TRP A 43 50.91 54.36 27.20
C TRP A 43 51.08 52.84 27.02
N GLY A 44 52.20 52.28 27.46
CA GLY A 44 52.45 50.84 27.45
C GLY A 44 51.45 50.06 28.30
N THR A 45 51.10 50.56 29.48
CA THR A 45 50.11 49.91 30.35
C THR A 45 48.69 49.98 29.77
N VAL A 46 48.27 51.13 29.25
CA VAL A 46 46.96 51.31 28.62
C VAL A 46 46.80 50.39 27.39
N THR A 47 47.79 50.35 26.51
CA THR A 47 47.76 49.48 25.32
C THR A 47 47.73 47.99 25.69
N THR A 48 48.49 47.59 26.72
CA THR A 48 48.48 46.21 27.22
C THR A 48 47.12 45.82 27.81
N ILE A 49 46.49 46.70 28.59
CA ILE A 49 45.16 46.48 29.16
C ILE A 49 44.11 46.35 28.05
N VAL A 50 44.13 47.26 27.08
CA VAL A 50 43.23 47.20 25.91
C VAL A 50 43.40 45.89 25.16
N PHE A 51 44.64 45.48 24.91
CA PHE A 51 44.94 44.21 24.24
C PHE A 51 44.40 43.00 25.02
N LEU A 52 44.64 42.95 26.33
CA LEU A 52 44.12 41.89 27.21
C LEU A 52 42.59 41.82 27.18
N VAL A 53 41.91 42.96 27.27
CA VAL A 53 40.44 43.02 27.21
C VAL A 53 39.92 42.46 25.88
N PHE A 54 40.53 42.83 24.76
CA PHE A 54 40.15 42.28 23.46
C PHE A 54 40.45 40.79 23.31
N SER A 55 41.57 40.30 23.85
CA SER A 55 41.87 38.87 23.86
C SER A 55 40.81 38.08 24.64
N VAL A 56 40.40 38.56 25.82
CA VAL A 56 39.35 37.93 26.63
C VAL A 56 38.00 37.96 25.91
N LEU A 57 37.62 39.10 25.31
CA LEU A 57 36.37 39.21 24.54
C LEU A 57 36.35 38.31 23.31
N ALA A 58 37.50 38.17 22.63
CA ALA A 58 37.64 37.26 21.50
C ALA A 58 37.49 35.80 21.94
N LEU A 59 38.12 35.43 23.06
CA LEU A 59 38.01 34.09 23.63
C LEU A 59 36.55 33.77 24.01
N TRP A 60 35.86 34.71 24.64
CA TRP A 60 34.45 34.55 25.03
C TRP A 60 33.53 34.38 23.81
N ASN A 61 33.74 35.14 22.74
CA ASN A 61 32.97 34.99 21.51
C ASN A 61 33.25 33.66 20.80
N ILE A 62 34.48 33.16 20.87
CA ILE A 62 34.82 31.82 20.37
C ILE A 62 34.08 30.75 21.19
N ASP A 63 34.09 30.89 22.51
CA ASP A 63 33.39 29.96 23.41
C ASP A 63 31.87 29.93 23.12
N GLN A 64 31.23 31.08 22.96
CA GLN A 64 29.81 31.17 22.56
C GLN A 64 29.53 30.41 21.25
N LYS A 65 30.36 30.61 20.23
CA LYS A 65 30.21 29.91 18.95
C LYS A 65 30.44 28.41 19.07
N ILE A 66 31.35 27.97 19.96
CA ILE A 66 31.57 26.55 20.24
C ILE A 66 30.31 25.95 20.88
N GLN A 67 29.66 26.66 21.81
CA GLN A 67 28.41 26.20 22.40
C GLN A 67 27.28 26.10 21.37
N GLU A 68 27.07 27.14 20.55
CA GLU A 68 26.09 27.10 19.45
C GLU A 68 26.34 25.92 18.51
N LEU A 69 27.60 25.66 18.15
CA LEU A 69 27.97 24.53 17.29
C LEU A 69 27.68 23.19 17.96
N ASN A 70 27.93 23.06 19.26
CA ASN A 70 27.63 21.85 20.02
C ASN A 70 26.12 21.57 20.10
N GLU A 71 25.30 22.62 20.29
CA GLU A 71 23.84 22.50 20.26
C GLU A 71 23.33 22.08 18.88
N ILE A 72 23.86 22.69 17.81
CA ILE A 72 23.54 22.30 16.43
C ILE A 72 23.92 20.84 16.17
N LYS A 73 25.12 20.42 16.57
CA LYS A 73 25.59 19.03 16.43
C LYS A 73 24.65 18.06 17.14
N ARG A 74 24.21 18.39 18.36
CA ARG A 74 23.26 17.58 19.11
C ARG A 74 21.91 17.50 18.41
N SER A 75 21.37 18.64 17.97
CA SER A 75 20.09 18.68 17.24
C SER A 75 20.12 17.88 15.94
N ILE A 76 21.23 17.93 15.20
CA ILE A 76 21.44 17.12 13.99
C ILE A 76 21.47 15.62 14.35
N GLY A 77 22.18 15.24 15.41
CA GLY A 77 22.22 13.86 15.88
C GLY A 77 20.84 13.32 16.27
N GLU A 78 20.05 14.11 17.00
CA GLU A 78 18.68 13.76 17.38
C GLU A 78 17.77 13.62 16.13
N LYS A 79 17.87 14.54 15.17
CA LYS A 79 17.13 14.43 13.90
C LYS A 79 17.51 13.20 13.09
N PHE A 80 18.80 12.87 13.02
CA PHE A 80 19.29 11.69 12.31
C PHE A 80 18.73 10.41 12.93
N ASN A 81 18.79 10.29 14.26
CA ASN A 81 18.21 9.16 14.98
C ASN A 81 16.71 9.03 14.73
N ASN A 82 15.97 10.15 14.76
CA ASN A 82 14.54 10.15 14.46
C ASN A 82 14.23 9.71 13.03
N ILE A 83 15.01 10.18 12.04
CA ILE A 83 14.88 9.75 10.65
C ILE A 83 15.17 8.26 10.52
N GLU A 84 16.20 7.75 11.17
CA GLU A 84 16.53 6.33 11.16
C GLU A 84 15.39 5.49 11.74
N THR A 85 14.80 5.91 12.87
CA THR A 85 13.65 5.23 13.46
C THR A 85 12.42 5.27 12.54
N THR A 86 12.08 6.44 11.99
CA THR A 86 10.94 6.58 11.08
C THR A 86 11.15 5.77 9.80
N ASN A 87 12.35 5.78 9.23
CA ASN A 87 12.67 4.96 8.06
C ASN A 87 12.49 3.47 8.37
N ARG A 88 12.96 3.01 9.54
CA ARG A 88 12.77 1.62 9.96
C ARG A 88 11.30 1.24 10.10
N GLU A 89 10.48 2.12 10.68
CA GLU A 89 9.03 1.92 10.81
C GLU A 89 8.36 1.84 9.44
N VAL A 90 8.65 2.78 8.54
CA VAL A 90 8.11 2.80 7.18
C VAL A 90 8.52 1.53 6.40
N MET A 91 9.76 1.07 6.55
CA MET A 91 10.20 -0.19 5.92
C MET A 91 9.44 -1.41 6.46
N LEU A 92 9.19 -1.47 7.77
CA LEU A 92 8.40 -2.54 8.39
C LEU A 92 6.94 -2.52 7.94
N GLU A 93 6.34 -1.35 7.82
CA GLU A 93 4.98 -1.19 7.29
C GLU A 93 4.88 -1.58 5.82
N ALA A 94 5.84 -1.15 5.00
CA ALA A 94 5.91 -1.51 3.58
C ALA A 94 6.04 -3.03 3.40
N ASP A 95 6.90 -3.68 4.17
CA ASP A 95 7.10 -5.13 4.14
C ASP A 95 5.86 -5.91 4.61
N LYS A 96 5.13 -5.40 5.63
CA LYS A 96 3.83 -5.95 6.01
C LYS A 96 2.78 -5.78 4.91
N ALA A 97 2.65 -4.58 4.35
CA ALA A 97 1.70 -4.31 3.28
C ALA A 97 1.98 -5.18 2.05
N GLN A 98 3.25 -5.34 1.68
CA GLN A 98 3.66 -6.21 0.59
C GLN A 98 3.28 -7.67 0.86
N ARG A 99 3.51 -8.18 2.07
CA ARG A 99 3.09 -9.55 2.44
C ARG A 99 1.58 -9.75 2.35
N GLU A 100 0.79 -8.80 2.84
CA GLU A 100 -0.66 -8.89 2.77
C GLU A 100 -1.16 -8.87 1.32
N ILE A 101 -0.61 -7.99 0.48
CA ILE A 101 -0.95 -7.94 -0.96
C ILE A 101 -0.61 -9.27 -1.65
N VAL A 102 0.58 -9.83 -1.38
CA VAL A 102 0.99 -11.12 -1.96
C VAL A 102 0.05 -12.23 -1.52
N LYS A 103 -0.26 -12.29 -0.22
CA LYS A 103 -1.19 -13.29 0.33
C LYS A 103 -2.58 -13.18 -0.29
N GLU A 104 -3.12 -11.97 -0.42
CA GLU A 104 -4.43 -11.75 -1.04
C GLU A 104 -4.43 -12.18 -2.52
N ALA A 105 -3.35 -11.87 -3.25
CA ALA A 105 -3.19 -12.30 -4.63
C ALA A 105 -3.11 -13.83 -4.75
N GLU A 106 -2.35 -14.51 -3.88
CA GLU A 106 -2.27 -15.97 -3.83
C GLU A 106 -3.64 -16.61 -3.58
N GLU A 107 -4.41 -16.08 -2.62
CA GLU A 107 -5.76 -16.56 -2.34
C GLU A 107 -6.71 -16.35 -3.53
N GLN A 108 -6.63 -15.20 -4.20
CA GLN A 108 -7.43 -14.93 -5.40
C GLN A 108 -7.08 -15.89 -6.53
N ILE A 109 -5.79 -16.10 -6.80
CA ILE A 109 -5.30 -17.03 -7.83
C ILE A 109 -5.78 -18.44 -7.51
N LYS A 110 -5.64 -18.88 -6.26
CA LYS A 110 -6.13 -20.20 -5.82
C LYS A 110 -7.62 -20.35 -6.05
N ARG A 111 -8.44 -19.35 -5.67
CA ARG A 111 -9.89 -19.37 -5.93
C ARG A 111 -10.20 -19.49 -7.42
N ILE A 112 -9.48 -18.79 -8.28
CA ILE A 112 -9.66 -18.86 -9.73
C ILE A 112 -9.30 -20.25 -10.24
N LEU A 113 -8.17 -20.81 -9.79
CA LEU A 113 -7.69 -22.13 -10.20
C LEU A 113 -8.61 -23.26 -9.73
N ASP A 114 -9.09 -23.20 -8.49
CA ASP A 114 -10.04 -24.17 -7.94
C ASP A 114 -11.36 -24.13 -8.75
N LYS A 115 -11.87 -22.92 -9.06
CA LYS A 115 -13.05 -22.75 -9.92
C LYS A 115 -12.81 -23.28 -11.35
N SER A 116 -11.66 -23.00 -11.96
CA SER A 116 -11.37 -23.47 -13.32
C SER A 116 -11.20 -24.98 -13.39
N THR A 117 -10.47 -25.55 -12.43
CA THR A 117 -10.24 -26.99 -12.32
C THR A 117 -11.55 -27.74 -12.09
N TYR A 118 -12.40 -27.22 -11.20
CA TYR A 118 -13.72 -27.78 -10.98
C TYR A 118 -14.58 -27.74 -12.26
N ARG A 119 -14.60 -26.62 -12.98
CA ARG A 119 -15.35 -26.50 -14.24
C ARG A 119 -14.87 -27.49 -15.31
N GLN A 120 -13.56 -27.71 -15.42
CA GLN A 120 -13.01 -28.73 -16.34
C GLN A 120 -13.48 -30.14 -15.93
N ASN A 121 -13.26 -30.50 -14.66
CA ASN A 121 -13.67 -31.79 -14.11
C ASN A 121 -15.19 -32.03 -14.23
N PHE A 122 -15.99 -30.96 -14.13
CA PHE A 122 -17.43 -30.99 -14.34
C PHE A 122 -17.78 -31.50 -15.74
N TYR A 123 -17.27 -30.86 -16.80
CA TYR A 123 -17.57 -31.26 -18.18
C TYR A 123 -16.96 -32.62 -18.55
N ASP A 124 -15.79 -32.95 -18.03
CA ASP A 124 -15.18 -34.27 -18.20
C ASP A 124 -16.05 -35.36 -17.57
N THR A 125 -16.58 -35.11 -16.37
CA THR A 125 -17.50 -36.03 -15.70
C THR A 125 -18.80 -36.21 -16.49
N LEU A 126 -19.40 -35.13 -17.00
CA LEU A 126 -20.60 -35.23 -17.83
C LEU A 126 -20.33 -36.02 -19.12
N THR A 127 -19.21 -35.76 -19.78
CA THR A 127 -18.80 -36.49 -20.99
C THR A 127 -18.60 -37.97 -20.69
N ARG A 128 -17.98 -38.32 -19.56
CA ARG A 128 -17.84 -39.70 -19.10
C ARG A 128 -19.21 -40.36 -18.91
N ILE A 129 -20.16 -39.68 -18.24
CA ILE A 129 -21.49 -40.23 -17.99
C ILE A 129 -22.25 -40.41 -19.30
N ALA A 130 -22.23 -39.42 -20.20
CA ALA A 130 -22.88 -39.48 -21.51
C ALA A 130 -22.37 -40.64 -22.39
N ASN A 131 -21.11 -41.06 -22.20
CA ASN A 131 -20.52 -42.19 -22.93
C ASN A 131 -20.80 -43.57 -22.29
N ILE A 132 -21.54 -43.65 -21.18
CA ILE A 132 -21.94 -44.93 -20.60
C ILE A 132 -23.00 -45.56 -21.52
N PRO A 133 -22.81 -46.78 -22.07
CA PRO A 133 -23.78 -47.37 -23.01
C PRO A 133 -25.14 -47.71 -22.37
N ASP A 134 -25.14 -48.00 -21.07
CA ASP A 134 -26.34 -48.36 -20.32
C ASP A 134 -27.07 -47.10 -19.82
N PHE A 135 -28.23 -46.79 -20.41
CA PHE A 135 -29.04 -45.62 -20.05
C PHE A 135 -29.54 -45.66 -18.59
N GLY A 136 -29.76 -46.85 -18.02
CA GLY A 136 -30.16 -47.02 -16.62
C GLY A 136 -29.08 -46.52 -15.67
N ARG A 137 -27.82 -46.89 -15.95
CA ARG A 137 -26.64 -46.43 -15.25
C ARG A 137 -26.35 -44.95 -15.50
N GLN A 138 -26.55 -44.45 -16.72
CA GLN A 138 -26.46 -43.01 -17.00
C GLN A 138 -27.37 -42.20 -16.07
N VAL A 139 -28.63 -42.59 -15.96
CA VAL A 139 -29.60 -41.94 -15.06
C VAL A 139 -29.13 -41.95 -13.61
N GLN A 140 -28.59 -43.09 -13.13
CA GLN A 140 -28.08 -43.20 -11.76
C GLN A 140 -26.89 -42.27 -11.54
N GLU A 141 -25.94 -42.22 -12.47
CA GLU A 141 -24.75 -41.38 -12.37
C GLU A 141 -25.10 -39.89 -12.45
N TYR A 142 -25.98 -39.47 -13.35
CA TYR A 142 -26.47 -38.08 -13.39
C TYR A 142 -27.22 -37.70 -12.11
N THR A 143 -28.03 -38.61 -11.55
CA THR A 143 -28.73 -38.37 -10.29
C THR A 143 -27.77 -38.26 -9.13
N HIS A 144 -26.77 -39.13 -9.07
CA HIS A 144 -25.71 -39.06 -8.08
C HIS A 144 -24.95 -37.73 -8.21
N PHE A 145 -24.59 -37.36 -9.44
CA PHE A 145 -23.89 -36.13 -9.75
C PHE A 145 -24.69 -34.89 -9.32
N LEU A 146 -25.96 -34.80 -9.67
CA LEU A 146 -26.84 -33.69 -9.25
C LEU A 146 -26.96 -33.60 -7.72
N ARG A 147 -26.89 -34.73 -7.01
CA ARG A 147 -26.92 -34.76 -5.54
C ARG A 147 -25.61 -34.30 -4.91
N THR A 148 -24.47 -34.57 -5.53
CA THR A 148 -23.13 -34.27 -4.96
C THR A 148 -22.52 -32.97 -5.44
N SER A 149 -22.95 -32.46 -6.60
CA SER A 149 -22.24 -31.38 -7.29
C SER A 149 -22.90 -30.01 -7.15
N GLY A 150 -24.09 -29.88 -6.54
CA GLY A 150 -24.90 -28.65 -6.57
C GLY A 150 -24.20 -27.34 -6.17
N ASP A 151 -24.68 -26.22 -6.75
CA ASP A 151 -24.34 -24.83 -6.41
C ASP A 151 -22.92 -24.32 -6.74
N VAL A 152 -22.37 -24.71 -7.90
CA VAL A 152 -21.13 -24.12 -8.40
C VAL A 152 -21.38 -22.95 -9.35
N GLU A 153 -20.81 -21.80 -9.01
CA GLU A 153 -20.90 -20.57 -9.80
C GLU A 153 -20.30 -20.75 -11.20
N GLY A 154 -21.08 -20.39 -12.23
CA GLY A 154 -20.68 -20.48 -13.64
C GLY A 154 -20.83 -21.87 -14.26
N VAL A 155 -21.46 -22.82 -13.56
CA VAL A 155 -21.84 -24.13 -14.10
C VAL A 155 -23.32 -24.13 -14.45
N ASN A 156 -23.66 -24.56 -15.67
CA ASN A 156 -25.04 -24.64 -16.12
C ASN A 156 -25.62 -26.03 -15.85
N TYR A 157 -26.36 -26.15 -14.74
CA TYR A 157 -27.05 -27.39 -14.38
C TYR A 157 -28.18 -27.78 -15.32
N ALA A 158 -28.75 -26.85 -16.09
CA ALA A 158 -29.80 -27.17 -17.05
C ALA A 158 -29.35 -28.24 -18.06
N TYR A 159 -28.09 -28.20 -18.48
CA TYR A 159 -27.52 -29.21 -19.38
C TYR A 159 -27.53 -30.62 -18.77
N VAL A 160 -27.26 -30.74 -17.46
CA VAL A 160 -27.28 -32.04 -16.76
C VAL A 160 -28.69 -32.63 -16.74
N TYR A 161 -29.69 -31.78 -16.49
CA TYR A 161 -31.09 -32.19 -16.53
C TYR A 161 -31.51 -32.60 -17.95
N ILE A 162 -31.08 -31.88 -18.99
CA ILE A 162 -31.32 -32.29 -20.38
C ILE A 162 -30.73 -33.68 -20.64
N CYS A 163 -29.45 -33.90 -20.33
CA CYS A 163 -28.80 -35.19 -20.58
C CYS A 163 -29.45 -36.35 -19.79
N ARG A 164 -29.89 -36.10 -18.54
CA ARG A 164 -30.61 -37.11 -17.77
C ARG A 164 -32.02 -37.36 -18.33
N GLY A 165 -32.69 -36.31 -18.82
CA GLY A 165 -33.95 -36.41 -19.54
C GLY A 165 -33.83 -37.26 -20.80
N ASP A 166 -32.79 -37.05 -21.59
CA ASP A 166 -32.50 -37.87 -22.77
C ASP A 166 -32.29 -39.35 -22.40
N ALA A 167 -31.54 -39.61 -21.32
CA ALA A 167 -31.36 -40.97 -20.82
C ALA A 167 -32.68 -41.60 -20.32
N TYR A 168 -33.57 -40.82 -19.69
CA TYR A 168 -34.91 -41.27 -19.34
C TYR A 168 -35.77 -41.59 -20.56
N LEU A 169 -35.67 -40.80 -21.64
CA LEU A 169 -36.37 -41.09 -22.89
C LEU A 169 -35.91 -42.40 -23.52
N MET A 170 -34.61 -42.66 -23.53
CA MET A 170 -34.07 -43.93 -24.04
C MET A 170 -34.55 -45.15 -23.23
N LEU A 171 -34.95 -44.93 -21.97
CA LEU A 171 -35.58 -45.93 -21.10
C LEU A 171 -37.12 -45.94 -21.20
N SER A 172 -37.71 -45.21 -22.14
CA SER A 172 -39.17 -45.04 -22.28
C SER A 172 -39.87 -44.46 -21.05
N ARG A 173 -39.15 -43.69 -20.22
CA ARG A 173 -39.68 -43.02 -19.02
C ARG A 173 -40.02 -41.56 -19.33
N ALA A 174 -41.00 -41.37 -20.22
CA ALA A 174 -41.35 -40.07 -20.80
C ALA A 174 -41.69 -39.01 -19.74
N ASP A 175 -42.49 -39.34 -18.73
CA ASP A 175 -42.87 -38.40 -17.66
C ASP A 175 -41.68 -37.82 -16.90
N LYS A 176 -40.67 -38.67 -16.63
CA LYS A 176 -39.46 -38.26 -15.91
C LYS A 176 -38.57 -37.39 -16.80
N ALA A 177 -38.50 -37.71 -18.10
CA ALA A 177 -37.78 -36.87 -19.04
C ALA A 177 -38.41 -35.48 -19.16
N LEU A 178 -39.74 -35.40 -19.26
CA LEU A 178 -40.45 -34.12 -19.28
C LEU A 178 -40.16 -33.29 -18.04
N SER A 179 -40.25 -33.90 -16.86
CA SER A 179 -39.93 -33.22 -15.60
C SER A 179 -38.49 -32.68 -15.57
N ASP A 180 -37.53 -33.41 -16.12
CA ASP A 180 -36.13 -32.97 -16.21
C ASP A 180 -35.97 -31.82 -17.22
N TYR A 181 -36.60 -31.88 -18.39
CA TYR A 181 -36.57 -30.79 -19.37
C TYR A 181 -37.25 -29.52 -18.86
N GLU A 182 -38.37 -29.63 -18.15
CA GLU A 182 -39.02 -28.48 -17.50
C GLU A 182 -38.13 -27.87 -16.42
N THR A 183 -37.43 -28.72 -15.66
CA THR A 183 -36.45 -28.24 -14.67
C THR A 183 -35.30 -27.52 -15.35
N ALA A 184 -34.78 -28.05 -16.46
CA ALA A 184 -33.75 -27.40 -17.26
C ALA A 184 -34.20 -26.01 -17.76
N ALA A 185 -35.43 -25.88 -18.25
CA ALA A 185 -35.97 -24.61 -18.74
C ALA A 185 -36.22 -23.59 -17.62
N LYS A 186 -36.50 -24.05 -16.39
CA LYS A 186 -36.58 -23.17 -15.20
C LYS A 186 -35.20 -22.68 -14.77
N LEU A 187 -34.18 -23.53 -14.87
CA LEU A 187 -32.80 -23.20 -14.49
C LEU A 187 -32.11 -22.29 -15.50
N ASP A 188 -32.35 -22.51 -16.80
CA ASP A 188 -31.79 -21.71 -17.87
C ASP A 188 -32.88 -21.23 -18.83
N THR A 189 -33.30 -19.98 -18.60
CA THR A 189 -34.31 -19.29 -19.40
C THR A 189 -33.71 -18.52 -20.57
N LYS A 190 -32.38 -18.50 -20.70
CA LYS A 190 -31.67 -17.62 -21.65
C LYS A 190 -31.10 -18.39 -22.83
N THR A 191 -30.77 -19.66 -22.67
CA THR A 191 -30.26 -20.48 -23.77
C THR A 191 -31.38 -21.25 -24.46
N VAL A 192 -31.16 -21.56 -25.74
CA VAL A 192 -32.14 -22.27 -26.57
C VAL A 192 -32.22 -23.76 -26.22
N ALA A 193 -31.16 -24.34 -25.65
CA ALA A 193 -31.04 -25.78 -25.48
C ALA A 193 -32.17 -26.43 -24.64
N PRO A 194 -32.58 -25.89 -23.47
CA PRO A 194 -33.69 -26.45 -22.70
C PRO A 194 -35.03 -26.40 -23.43
N PHE A 195 -35.30 -25.29 -24.13
CA PHE A 195 -36.53 -25.13 -24.91
C PHE A 195 -36.54 -26.02 -26.15
N PHE A 196 -35.38 -26.25 -26.76
CA PHE A 196 -35.23 -27.20 -27.86
C PHE A 196 -35.51 -28.63 -27.38
N ALA A 197 -35.01 -29.03 -26.21
CA ALA A 197 -35.29 -30.35 -25.63
C ALA A 197 -36.79 -30.53 -25.31
N LEU A 198 -37.44 -29.51 -24.73
CA LEU A 198 -38.89 -29.50 -24.53
C LEU A 198 -39.67 -29.57 -25.85
N GLY A 199 -39.28 -28.77 -26.84
CA GLY A 199 -39.91 -28.76 -28.16
C GLY A 199 -39.80 -30.12 -28.84
N HIS A 200 -38.62 -30.73 -28.78
CA HIS A 200 -38.39 -32.09 -29.29
C HIS A 200 -39.27 -33.11 -28.56
N TYR A 201 -39.39 -33.02 -27.22
CA TYR A 201 -40.29 -33.87 -26.46
C TYR A 201 -41.75 -33.73 -26.92
N TYR A 202 -42.27 -32.51 -27.03
CA TYR A 202 -43.67 -32.28 -27.40
C TYR A 202 -43.98 -32.63 -28.85
N VAL A 203 -43.07 -32.40 -29.79
CA VAL A 203 -43.30 -32.75 -31.20
C VAL A 203 -43.23 -34.25 -31.41
N THR A 204 -42.26 -34.91 -30.78
CA THR A 204 -41.97 -36.32 -31.07
C THR A 204 -42.79 -37.28 -30.20
N LEU A 205 -43.01 -36.97 -28.91
CA LEU A 205 -43.51 -37.96 -27.94
C LEU A 205 -44.94 -37.69 -27.46
N LEU A 206 -45.39 -36.43 -27.42
CA LEU A 206 -46.76 -36.10 -27.02
C LEU A 206 -47.83 -36.78 -27.90
N PRO A 207 -47.70 -36.80 -29.25
CA PRO A 207 -48.72 -37.43 -30.10
C PRO A 207 -48.77 -38.96 -29.91
N LEU A 208 -47.61 -39.59 -29.76
CA LEU A 208 -47.47 -41.04 -29.56
C LEU A 208 -48.11 -41.51 -28.24
N HIS A 209 -47.96 -40.73 -27.17
CA HIS A 209 -48.59 -41.04 -25.87
C HIS A 209 -50.10 -40.84 -25.88
N LEU A 210 -50.59 -39.82 -26.59
CA LEU A 210 -52.04 -39.59 -26.75
C LEU A 210 -52.70 -40.71 -27.56
N GLU A 211 -52.07 -41.17 -28.64
CA GLU A 211 -52.61 -42.28 -29.44
C GLU A 211 -52.59 -43.63 -28.69
N THR A 212 -51.54 -43.92 -27.93
CA THR A 212 -51.49 -45.16 -27.13
C THR A 212 -52.49 -45.14 -25.98
N SER A 213 -52.60 -44.04 -25.24
CA SER A 213 -53.59 -43.91 -24.17
C SER A 213 -55.04 -43.95 -24.67
N LEU A 214 -55.32 -43.39 -25.85
CA LEU A 214 -56.63 -43.50 -26.50
C LEU A 214 -56.93 -44.93 -26.97
N ASN A 215 -55.94 -45.66 -27.47
CA ASN A 215 -56.09 -47.05 -27.90
C ASN A 215 -56.22 -48.06 -26.73
N GLU A 216 -55.70 -47.75 -25.55
CA GLU A 216 -55.90 -48.57 -24.33
C GLU A 216 -57.29 -48.36 -23.69
N LEU A 217 -58.03 -47.32 -24.08
CA LEU A 217 -59.35 -46.97 -23.55
C LEU A 217 -60.53 -47.48 -24.39
N VAL A 218 -60.28 -48.20 -25.50
CA VAL A 218 -61.28 -48.81 -26.39
C VAL A 218 -61.18 -50.32 -26.35
#